data_AF-A0A524DVM9-F1
#
_entry.id   AF-A0A524DVM9-F1
#
_cell.length_a   1.000
_cell.length_b   1.000
_cell.length_c   1.000
_cell.angle_alpha   90.00
_cell.angle_beta   90.00
_cell.angle_gamma   90.00
#
_symmetry.space_group_name_H-M   'P 1'
#
loop_
_entity.id
_entity.type
_entity.pdbx_description
1 polymer ?
#
loop_
_entity_poly.entity_id
_entity_poly.type
_entity_poly.pdbx_seq_one_letter_code
_entity_poly.pdbx_strand_id
1 'polypeptide(L)'
;MDDISSSPDYTGALLVMVLNAIFGIVAVSVLLQKMQFIGPNAGAVRAVEASILSQLLLVTPIVLIGRWLLKSFVVYWICGGAHPWDFKTAAAITGYSYVPTIVLALLSTTVSWFVMPTIIIDTTDMQLAVVRLEYELSQISPYLTILSVVFSLVGVTWKSYLGGIGVYEGTGGRGSELVGFAVFFVLGFIGFFIDFMLNSPIPSPIG
;
A
#
# COMPACT_ATOMS: atom_id res chain seq x y z
N MET A 1 -7.45 -8.28 -28.40
CA MET A 1 -7.73 -7.90 -27.01
C MET A 1 -7.93 -6.42 -27.05
N ASP A 2 -9.12 -5.96 -26.74
CA ASP A 2 -9.40 -4.52 -26.63
C ASP A 2 -8.60 -3.99 -25.44
N ASP A 3 -7.98 -2.82 -25.63
CA ASP A 3 -7.23 -2.15 -24.57
C ASP A 3 -8.22 -1.72 -23.46
N ILE A 4 -7.75 -1.68 -22.21
CA ILE A 4 -8.57 -1.29 -21.05
C ILE A 4 -9.13 0.14 -21.24
N SER A 5 -8.42 0.96 -22.01
CA SER A 5 -8.86 2.29 -22.45
C SER A 5 -10.07 2.25 -23.41
N SER A 6 -10.20 1.21 -24.23
CA SER A 6 -11.25 1.08 -25.26
C SER A 6 -12.49 0.36 -24.75
N SER A 7 -12.40 -0.41 -23.67
CA SER A 7 -13.54 -1.02 -22.97
C SER A 7 -13.48 -0.84 -21.45
N PRO A 8 -13.64 0.38 -20.92
CA PRO A 8 -13.43 0.65 -19.51
C PRO A 8 -14.50 -0.01 -18.64
N ASP A 9 -14.06 -0.70 -17.58
CA ASP A 9 -14.91 -1.39 -16.62
C ASP A 9 -14.58 -1.02 -15.17
N TYR A 10 -15.62 -0.91 -14.34
CA TYR A 10 -15.45 -0.68 -12.90
C TYR A 10 -15.19 -1.98 -12.13
N THR A 11 -15.65 -3.11 -12.67
CA THR A 11 -15.64 -4.40 -11.98
C THR A 11 -14.22 -4.91 -11.77
N GLY A 12 -13.39 -4.92 -12.82
CA GLY A 12 -11.99 -5.32 -12.72
C GLY A 12 -11.18 -4.36 -11.85
N ALA A 13 -11.39 -3.04 -12.00
CA ALA A 13 -10.78 -2.04 -11.14
C ALA A 13 -11.11 -2.26 -9.65
N LEU A 14 -12.38 -2.53 -9.33
CA LEU A 14 -12.83 -2.80 -7.95
C LEU A 14 -12.24 -4.10 -7.41
N LEU A 15 -12.18 -5.16 -8.24
CA LEU A 15 -11.52 -6.42 -7.89
C LEU A 15 -10.05 -6.20 -7.54
N VAL A 16 -9.32 -5.40 -8.33
CA VAL A 16 -7.93 -5.02 -8.05
C VAL A 16 -7.79 -4.30 -6.70
N MET A 17 -8.73 -3.44 -6.32
CA MET A 17 -8.71 -2.77 -5.01
C MET A 17 -8.94 -3.74 -3.86
N VAL A 18 -9.92 -4.64 -3.99
CA VAL A 18 -10.22 -5.66 -2.99
C VAL A 18 -9.03 -6.61 -2.81
N LEU A 19 -8.42 -7.06 -3.92
CA LEU A 19 -7.23 -7.90 -3.86
C LEU A 19 -6.06 -7.17 -3.18
N ASN A 20 -5.82 -5.90 -3.51
CA ASN A 20 -4.80 -5.11 -2.81
C ASN A 20 -5.05 -5.03 -1.30
N ALA A 21 -6.31 -4.84 -0.89
CA ALA A 21 -6.67 -4.83 0.53
C ALA A 21 -6.33 -6.17 1.20
N ILE A 22 -6.75 -7.27 0.58
CA ILE A 22 -6.52 -8.64 1.09
C ILE A 22 -5.02 -8.92 1.18
N PHE A 23 -4.25 -8.65 0.12
CA PHE A 23 -2.80 -8.89 0.13
C PHE A 23 -2.08 -8.02 1.16
N GLY A 24 -2.51 -6.78 1.37
CA GLY A 24 -1.98 -5.94 2.44
C GLY A 24 -2.21 -6.52 3.83
N ILE A 25 -3.41 -7.05 4.10
CA ILE A 25 -3.75 -7.69 5.39
C ILE A 25 -2.99 -9.00 5.57
N VAL A 26 -2.88 -9.81 4.52
CA VAL A 26 -2.08 -11.04 4.54
C VAL A 26 -0.62 -10.72 4.82
N ALA A 27 -0.06 -9.67 4.23
CA ALA A 27 1.30 -9.23 4.51
C ALA A 27 1.51 -8.92 6.00
N VAL A 28 0.59 -8.15 6.61
CA VAL A 28 0.63 -7.85 8.05
C VAL A 28 0.51 -9.13 8.87
N SER A 29 -0.44 -10.01 8.55
CA SER A 29 -0.63 -11.28 9.27
C SER A 29 0.61 -12.17 9.22
N VAL A 30 1.27 -12.26 8.05
CA VAL A 30 2.52 -13.02 7.87
C VAL A 30 3.65 -12.44 8.73
N LEU A 31 3.75 -11.12 8.86
CA LEU A 31 4.74 -10.51 9.77
C LEU A 31 4.42 -10.79 11.24
N LEU A 32 3.15 -10.72 11.63
CA LEU A 32 2.72 -11.01 13.00
C LEU A 32 2.99 -12.47 13.39
N GLN A 33 2.92 -13.41 12.46
CA GLN A 33 3.29 -14.82 12.70
C GLN A 33 4.76 -15.02 13.11
N LYS A 34 5.66 -14.06 12.81
CA LYS A 34 7.04 -14.08 13.29
C LYS A 34 7.16 -13.68 14.76
N MET A 35 6.10 -13.15 15.39
CA MET A 35 6.09 -12.82 16.81
C MET A 35 5.42 -13.94 17.61
N GLN A 36 6.18 -14.56 18.50
CA GLN A 36 5.70 -15.62 19.38
C GLN A 36 5.57 -15.08 20.80
N PHE A 37 4.33 -14.94 21.25
CA PHE A 37 4.02 -14.60 22.64
C PHE A 37 3.93 -15.85 23.49
N ILE A 38 4.69 -15.88 24.58
CA ILE A 38 4.68 -16.93 25.62
C ILE A 38 4.34 -16.32 26.99
N GLY A 39 3.94 -17.14 27.95
CA GLY A 39 3.60 -16.69 29.31
C GLY A 39 2.10 -16.52 29.56
N PRO A 40 1.71 -16.08 30.78
CA PRO A 40 0.33 -16.09 31.26
C PRO A 40 -0.61 -15.14 30.48
N ASN A 41 -0.09 -14.06 29.90
CA ASN A 41 -0.88 -13.07 29.17
C ASN A 41 -0.89 -13.27 27.64
N ALA A 42 -0.21 -14.29 27.11
CA ALA A 42 -0.07 -14.52 25.67
C ALA A 42 -1.42 -14.67 24.95
N GLY A 43 -2.41 -15.30 25.59
CA GLY A 43 -3.76 -15.44 25.04
C GLY A 43 -4.47 -14.10 24.86
N ALA A 44 -4.32 -13.18 25.81
CA ALA A 44 -4.90 -11.83 25.73
C ALA A 44 -4.28 -11.02 24.57
N VAL A 45 -2.95 -11.11 24.42
CA VAL A 45 -2.24 -10.43 23.31
C VAL A 45 -2.70 -10.95 21.95
N ARG A 46 -2.82 -12.28 21.79
CA ARG A 46 -3.31 -12.87 20.53
C ARG A 46 -4.76 -12.49 20.21
N ALA A 47 -5.61 -12.34 21.24
CA ALA A 47 -6.99 -11.88 21.05
C ALA A 47 -7.04 -10.43 20.54
N VAL A 48 -6.18 -9.55 21.08
CA VAL A 48 -6.04 -8.17 20.61
C VAL A 48 -5.51 -8.14 19.17
N GLU A 49 -4.50 -8.93 18.85
CA GLU A 49 -3.95 -9.08 17.49
C GLU A 49 -5.04 -9.48 16.48
N ALA A 50 -5.81 -10.52 16.79
CA ALA A 50 -6.92 -10.97 15.95
C ALA A 50 -8.01 -9.89 15.78
N SER A 51 -8.31 -9.14 16.84
CA SER A 51 -9.25 -8.01 16.77
C SER A 51 -8.74 -6.93 15.82
N ILE A 52 -7.47 -6.55 15.90
CA ILE A 52 -6.86 -5.55 15.01
C ILE A 52 -6.94 -6.01 13.55
N LEU A 53 -6.56 -7.26 13.26
CA LEU A 53 -6.63 -7.82 11.90
C LEU A 53 -8.06 -7.81 11.36
N SER A 54 -9.06 -8.13 12.19
CA SER A 54 -10.47 -8.09 11.79
C SER A 54 -10.94 -6.68 11.43
N GLN A 55 -10.50 -5.67 12.20
CA GLN A 55 -10.85 -4.27 11.94
C GLN A 55 -10.18 -3.77 10.66
N LEU A 56 -8.92 -4.15 10.41
CA LEU A 56 -8.24 -3.84 9.16
C LEU A 56 -8.97 -4.43 7.95
N LEU A 57 -9.49 -5.66 8.06
CA LEU A 57 -10.29 -6.27 6.99
C LEU A 57 -11.54 -5.48 6.62
N LEU A 58 -12.17 -4.80 7.57
CA LEU A 58 -13.35 -3.98 7.33
C LEU A 58 -13.00 -2.59 6.82
N VAL A 59 -12.00 -1.94 7.42
CA VAL A 59 -11.69 -0.52 7.15
C VAL A 59 -10.84 -0.35 5.90
N THR A 60 -9.85 -1.21 5.68
CA THR A 60 -8.87 -1.05 4.59
C THR A 60 -9.51 -1.03 3.19
N PRO A 61 -10.45 -1.93 2.83
CA PRO A 61 -11.10 -1.88 1.53
C PRO A 61 -11.85 -0.55 1.29
N ILE A 62 -12.57 -0.05 2.30
CA ILE A 62 -13.34 1.20 2.22
C ILE A 62 -12.41 2.37 1.94
N VAL A 63 -11.31 2.46 2.69
CA VAL A 63 -10.30 3.52 2.52
C VAL A 63 -9.62 3.42 1.15
N LEU A 64 -9.29 2.21 0.69
CA LEU A 64 -8.66 2.01 -0.62
C LEU A 64 -9.58 2.39 -1.77
N ILE A 65 -10.86 2.02 -1.71
CA ILE A 65 -11.86 2.40 -2.72
C ILE A 65 -12.02 3.93 -2.74
N GLY A 66 -12.17 4.58 -1.57
CA GLY A 66 -12.25 6.03 -1.47
C GLY A 66 -11.03 6.74 -2.05
N ARG A 67 -9.82 6.25 -1.73
CA ARG A 67 -8.56 6.77 -2.28
C ARG A 67 -8.46 6.58 -3.79
N TRP A 68 -8.90 5.43 -4.30
CA TRP A 68 -8.93 5.16 -5.74
C TRP A 68 -9.89 6.12 -6.46
N LEU A 69 -11.10 6.32 -5.96
CA LEU A 69 -12.07 7.25 -6.56
C LEU A 69 -11.54 8.69 -6.55
N LEU A 70 -10.93 9.13 -5.44
CA LEU A 70 -10.33 10.46 -5.36
C LEU A 70 -9.19 10.64 -6.38
N LYS A 71 -8.29 9.64 -6.49
CA LYS A 71 -7.22 9.68 -7.50
C LYS A 71 -7.77 9.69 -8.92
N SER A 72 -8.79 8.87 -9.18
CA SER A 72 -9.47 8.82 -10.47
C SER A 72 -10.08 10.16 -10.84
N PHE A 73 -10.63 10.88 -9.86
CA PHE A 73 -11.16 12.23 -10.05
C PHE A 73 -10.08 13.24 -10.39
N VAL A 74 -8.94 13.21 -9.71
CA VAL A 74 -7.80 14.08 -10.03
C VAL A 74 -7.27 13.80 -11.43
N VAL A 75 -7.10 12.52 -11.80
CA VAL A 75 -6.65 12.12 -13.13
C VAL A 75 -7.65 12.57 -14.19
N TYR A 76 -8.95 12.32 -13.97
CA TYR A 76 -10.03 12.79 -14.85
C TYR A 76 -9.94 14.29 -15.12
N TRP A 77 -9.80 15.09 -14.07
CA TRP A 77 -9.78 16.55 -14.15
C TRP A 77 -8.52 17.10 -14.82
N ILE A 78 -7.34 16.63 -14.40
CA ILE A 78 -6.06 17.16 -14.87
C ILE A 78 -5.75 16.67 -16.28
N CYS A 79 -5.96 15.38 -16.56
CA CYS A 79 -5.64 14.79 -17.85
C CYS A 79 -6.72 15.02 -18.91
N GLY A 80 -7.94 15.42 -18.52
CA GLY A 80 -9.00 15.80 -19.45
C GLY A 80 -8.71 17.11 -20.19
N GLY A 81 -8.08 18.09 -19.54
CA GLY A 81 -7.70 19.36 -20.18
C GLY A 81 -8.83 19.99 -21.01
N ALA A 82 -8.60 20.22 -22.30
CA ALA A 82 -9.57 20.78 -23.26
C ALA A 82 -10.49 19.73 -23.92
N HIS A 83 -10.28 18.44 -23.63
CA HIS A 83 -11.00 17.34 -24.26
C HIS A 83 -11.75 16.52 -23.22
N PRO A 84 -13.10 16.61 -23.18
CA PRO A 84 -13.88 15.77 -22.28
C PRO A 84 -13.65 14.29 -22.66
N TRP A 85 -13.26 13.51 -21.66
CA TRP A 85 -13.21 12.06 -21.66
C TRP A 85 -14.10 11.55 -20.53
N ASP A 86 -14.32 10.25 -20.42
CA ASP A 86 -15.24 9.73 -19.42
C ASP A 86 -14.54 9.46 -18.08
N PHE A 87 -15.19 9.83 -16.97
CA PHE A 87 -14.72 9.47 -15.63
C PHE A 87 -14.58 7.95 -15.46
N LYS A 88 -15.44 7.17 -16.14
CA LYS A 88 -15.36 5.71 -16.17
C LYS A 88 -14.02 5.22 -16.71
N THR A 89 -13.52 5.84 -17.76
CA THR A 89 -12.21 5.53 -18.35
C THR A 89 -11.10 5.89 -17.38
N ALA A 90 -11.13 7.09 -16.81
CA ALA A 90 -10.16 7.53 -15.80
C ALA A 90 -10.11 6.60 -14.58
N ALA A 91 -11.27 6.15 -14.10
CA ALA A 91 -11.40 5.24 -12.97
C ALA A 91 -10.89 3.83 -13.28
N ALA A 92 -11.19 3.31 -14.47
CA ALA A 92 -10.66 2.03 -14.93
C ALA A 92 -9.13 2.06 -14.99
N ILE A 93 -8.54 3.02 -15.71
CA ILE A 93 -7.07 3.19 -15.83
C ILE A 93 -6.42 3.31 -14.45
N THR A 94 -6.98 4.19 -13.60
CA THR A 94 -6.47 4.36 -12.25
C THR A 94 -6.55 3.07 -11.46
N GLY A 95 -7.62 2.28 -11.63
CA GLY A 95 -7.79 0.98 -10.99
C GLY A 95 -6.74 -0.03 -11.40
N TYR A 96 -6.59 -0.26 -12.71
CA TYR A 96 -5.62 -1.23 -13.24
C TYR A 96 -4.16 -0.82 -12.99
N SER A 97 -3.87 0.47 -12.83
CA SER A 97 -2.53 0.93 -12.42
C SER A 97 -2.11 0.43 -11.03
N TYR A 98 -3.01 -0.16 -10.22
CA TYR A 98 -2.68 -0.80 -8.95
C TYR A 98 -2.27 -2.28 -9.09
N VAL A 99 -2.31 -2.88 -10.29
CA VAL A 99 -1.83 -4.25 -10.50
C VAL A 99 -0.36 -4.43 -10.09
N PRO A 100 0.58 -3.51 -10.44
CA PRO A 100 1.95 -3.58 -9.93
C PRO A 100 2.04 -3.59 -8.41
N THR A 101 1.11 -2.91 -7.71
CA THR A 101 1.08 -2.91 -6.25
C THR A 101 0.80 -4.31 -5.69
N ILE A 102 -0.06 -5.10 -6.34
CA ILE A 102 -0.32 -6.49 -5.94
C ILE A 102 0.95 -7.33 -6.09
N VAL A 103 1.61 -7.24 -7.25
CA VAL A 103 2.83 -8.00 -7.54
C VAL A 103 3.93 -7.66 -6.54
N LEU A 104 4.13 -6.36 -6.28
CA LEU A 104 5.15 -5.92 -5.33
C LEU A 104 4.80 -6.23 -3.88
N ALA A 105 3.51 -6.24 -3.51
CA ALA A 105 3.08 -6.67 -2.19
C ALA A 105 3.39 -8.16 -1.95
N LEU A 106 3.20 -9.02 -2.96
CA LEU A 106 3.57 -10.43 -2.87
C LEU A 106 5.08 -10.62 -2.72
N LEU A 107 5.87 -9.91 -3.52
CA LEU A 107 7.33 -9.95 -3.45
C LEU A 107 7.84 -9.41 -2.11
N SER A 108 7.35 -8.25 -1.67
CA SER A 108 7.77 -7.64 -0.41
C SER A 108 7.38 -8.51 0.79
N THR A 109 6.20 -9.11 0.79
CA THR A 109 5.78 -10.07 1.84
C THR A 109 6.71 -11.26 1.90
N THR A 110 7.02 -11.84 0.74
CA THR A 110 7.93 -13.01 0.65
C THR A 110 9.32 -12.64 1.17
N VAL A 111 9.89 -11.53 0.70
CA VAL A 111 11.21 -11.08 1.13
C VAL A 111 11.22 -10.74 2.62
N SER A 112 10.19 -10.04 3.11
CA SER A 112 10.09 -9.68 4.53
C SER A 112 9.99 -10.91 5.42
N TRP A 113 9.29 -11.96 4.98
CA TRP A 113 9.24 -13.24 5.72
C TRP A 113 10.60 -13.93 5.86
N PHE A 114 11.48 -13.83 4.85
CA PHE A 114 12.83 -14.39 4.91
C PHE A 114 13.80 -13.52 5.72
N VAL A 115 13.64 -12.20 5.67
CA VAL A 115 14.51 -11.24 6.36
C VAL A 115 14.13 -11.09 7.84
N MET A 116 12.85 -11.19 8.18
CA MET A 116 12.37 -10.97 9.54
C MET A 116 12.68 -12.18 10.45
N PRO A 117 13.47 -11.99 11.52
CA PRO A 117 13.71 -13.05 12.50
C PRO A 117 12.44 -13.36 13.28
N THR A 118 12.37 -14.57 13.84
CA THR A 118 11.29 -14.91 14.78
C THR A 118 11.62 -14.29 16.13
N ILE A 119 10.70 -13.49 16.67
CA ILE A 119 10.86 -12.77 17.94
C ILE A 119 10.01 -13.49 18.98
N ILE A 120 10.61 -13.90 20.10
CA ILE A 120 9.90 -14.54 21.21
C ILE A 120 9.78 -13.51 22.35
N ILE A 121 8.55 -13.26 22.78
CA ILE A 121 8.23 -12.26 23.82
C ILE A 121 7.56 -12.97 24.99
N ASP A 122 8.21 -12.89 26.14
CA ASP A 122 7.64 -13.35 27.41
C ASP A 122 6.71 -12.29 27.99
N THR A 123 5.46 -12.68 28.20
CA THR A 123 4.37 -11.82 28.67
C THR A 123 4.12 -11.93 30.18
N THR A 124 5.03 -12.56 30.93
CA THR A 124 4.97 -12.64 32.40
C THR A 124 5.02 -11.26 33.05
N ASP A 125 5.86 -10.37 32.52
CA ASP A 125 5.87 -8.94 32.87
C ASP A 125 5.58 -8.12 31.61
N MET A 126 4.41 -7.47 31.57
CA MET A 126 3.97 -6.71 30.41
C MET A 126 4.84 -5.48 30.15
N GLN A 127 5.43 -4.86 31.17
CA GLN A 127 6.30 -3.69 30.97
C GLN A 127 7.61 -4.11 30.31
N LEU A 128 8.19 -5.20 30.80
CA LEU A 128 9.42 -5.75 30.23
C LEU A 128 9.19 -6.32 28.81
N ALA A 129 8.02 -6.89 28.55
CA ALA A 129 7.61 -7.36 27.22
C ALA A 129 7.57 -6.21 26.20
N VAL A 130 7.01 -5.05 26.58
CA VAL A 130 6.94 -3.85 25.73
C VAL A 130 8.33 -3.33 25.41
N VAL A 131 9.17 -3.14 26.43
CA VAL A 131 10.56 -2.65 26.25
C VAL A 131 11.35 -3.58 25.33
N ARG A 132 11.19 -4.90 25.49
CA ARG A 132 11.88 -5.87 24.63
C ARG A 132 11.37 -5.86 23.20
N LEU A 133 10.06 -5.73 23.00
CA LEU A 133 9.47 -5.58 21.67
C LEU A 133 10.01 -4.32 20.97
N GLU A 134 10.03 -3.18 21.66
CA GLU A 134 10.57 -1.92 21.13
C GLU A 134 12.05 -2.05 20.74
N TYR A 135 12.86 -2.71 21.58
CA TYR A 135 14.27 -2.95 21.29
C TYR A 135 14.45 -3.80 20.03
N GLU A 136 13.76 -4.93 19.92
CA GLU A 136 13.87 -5.82 18.75
C GLU A 136 13.35 -5.14 17.46
N LEU A 137 12.25 -4.39 17.56
CA LEU A 137 11.74 -3.60 16.44
C LEU A 137 12.72 -2.50 16.02
N SER A 138 13.41 -1.85 16.95
CA SER A 138 14.39 -0.80 16.62
C SER A 138 15.58 -1.34 15.81
N GLN A 139 16.00 -2.58 16.06
CA GLN A 139 17.10 -3.25 15.34
C GLN A 139 16.68 -3.60 13.90
N ILE A 140 15.42 -3.97 13.70
CA ILE A 140 14.90 -4.46 12.41
C ILE A 140 14.33 -3.31 11.55
N SER A 141 13.80 -2.26 12.19
CA SER A 141 13.19 -1.08 11.57
C SER A 141 13.99 -0.44 10.42
N PRO A 142 15.32 -0.19 10.53
CA PRO A 142 16.05 0.44 9.43
C PRO A 142 16.07 -0.44 8.16
N TYR A 143 16.20 -1.76 8.32
CA TYR A 143 16.18 -2.70 7.19
C TYR A 143 14.81 -2.75 6.52
N LEU A 144 13.73 -2.84 7.32
CA LEU A 144 12.36 -2.81 6.80
C LEU A 144 12.04 -1.48 6.13
N THR A 145 12.55 -0.37 6.66
CA THR A 145 12.36 0.97 6.09
C THR A 145 13.03 1.06 4.72
N ILE A 146 14.31 0.68 4.60
CA ILE A 146 15.03 0.69 3.32
C ILE A 146 14.32 -0.18 2.30
N LEU A 147 13.91 -1.40 2.70
CA LEU A 147 13.22 -2.34 1.83
C LEU A 147 11.87 -1.76 1.36
N SER A 148 11.08 -1.21 2.28
CA SER A 148 9.82 -0.54 2.00
C SER A 148 9.98 0.63 1.03
N VAL A 149 11.01 1.47 1.22
CA VAL A 149 11.31 2.60 0.32
C VAL A 149 11.62 2.10 -1.09
N VAL A 150 12.48 1.09 -1.24
CA VAL A 150 12.85 0.54 -2.55
C VAL A 150 11.62 -0.03 -3.27
N PHE A 151 10.85 -0.90 -2.61
CA PHE A 151 9.64 -1.48 -3.20
C PHE A 151 8.59 -0.40 -3.52
N SER A 152 8.46 0.63 -2.69
CA SER A 152 7.55 1.76 -2.92
C SER A 152 7.97 2.58 -4.13
N LEU A 153 9.25 2.90 -4.30
CA LEU A 153 9.75 3.66 -5.46
C LEU A 153 9.55 2.89 -6.77
N VAL A 154 9.88 1.60 -6.77
CA VAL A 154 9.63 0.71 -7.92
C VAL A 154 8.13 0.66 -8.23
N GLY A 155 7.29 0.53 -7.20
CA GLY A 155 5.84 0.47 -7.35
C GLY A 155 5.23 1.76 -7.86
N VAL A 156 5.65 2.90 -7.34
CA VAL A 156 5.19 4.21 -7.83
C VAL A 156 5.62 4.42 -9.27
N THR A 157 6.86 4.08 -9.63
CA THR A 157 7.36 4.24 -11.00
C THR A 157 6.60 3.37 -12.00
N TRP A 158 6.44 2.07 -11.70
CA TRP A 158 5.71 1.15 -12.57
C TRP A 158 4.24 1.54 -12.70
N LYS A 159 3.59 1.85 -11.58
CA LYS A 159 2.22 2.36 -11.59
C LYS A 159 2.06 3.62 -12.43
N SER A 160 3.01 4.55 -12.34
CA SER A 160 2.97 5.80 -13.10
C SER A 160 3.15 5.57 -14.58
N TYR A 161 4.01 4.62 -14.95
CA TYR A 161 4.16 4.17 -16.34
C TYR A 161 2.85 3.62 -16.92
N LEU A 162 2.20 2.67 -16.23
CA LEU A 162 0.91 2.13 -16.68
C LEU A 162 -0.20 3.18 -16.70
N GLY A 163 -0.21 4.09 -15.72
CA GLY A 163 -1.15 5.22 -15.68
C GLY A 163 -0.95 6.19 -16.85
N GLY A 164 0.30 6.47 -17.22
CA GLY A 164 0.65 7.31 -18.38
C GLY A 164 0.15 6.74 -19.69
N ILE A 165 0.44 5.46 -19.94
CA ILE A 165 -0.04 4.75 -21.14
C ILE A 165 -1.58 4.74 -21.17
N GLY A 166 -2.22 4.38 -20.04
CA GLY A 166 -3.67 4.34 -19.97
C GLY A 166 -4.31 5.71 -20.25
N VAL A 167 -3.72 6.80 -19.78
CA VAL A 167 -4.19 8.17 -20.09
C VAL A 167 -4.03 8.51 -21.57
N TYR A 168 -2.90 8.16 -22.19
CA TYR A 168 -2.68 8.39 -23.63
C TYR A 168 -3.75 7.66 -24.46
N GLU A 169 -3.95 6.38 -24.20
CA GLU A 169 -4.92 5.55 -24.94
C GLU A 169 -6.37 5.95 -24.62
N GLY A 170 -6.69 6.20 -23.34
CA GLY A 170 -8.03 6.59 -22.87
C GLY A 170 -8.50 7.95 -23.37
N THR A 171 -7.58 8.81 -23.81
CA THR A 171 -7.88 10.09 -24.46
C THR A 171 -7.83 10.01 -25.99
N GLY A 172 -7.66 8.80 -26.56
CA GLY A 172 -7.55 8.57 -28.00
C GLY A 172 -6.27 9.20 -28.60
N GLY A 173 -5.17 9.18 -27.85
CA GLY A 173 -3.87 9.73 -28.25
C GLY A 173 -3.75 11.26 -28.17
N ARG A 174 -4.77 11.94 -27.61
CA ARG A 174 -4.80 13.42 -27.49
C ARG A 174 -4.13 13.93 -26.22
N GLY A 175 -4.19 13.15 -25.14
CA GLY A 175 -3.47 13.41 -23.90
C GLY A 175 -2.00 13.02 -24.01
N SER A 176 -1.11 13.69 -23.27
CA SER A 176 0.30 13.33 -23.23
C SER A 176 0.56 12.19 -22.24
N GLU A 177 1.23 11.13 -22.69
CA GLU A 177 1.69 10.03 -21.83
C GLU A 177 2.55 10.55 -20.68
N LEU A 178 3.43 11.52 -20.94
CA LEU A 178 4.30 12.16 -19.95
C LEU A 178 3.48 12.89 -18.86
N VAL A 179 2.40 13.56 -19.25
CA VAL A 179 1.51 14.25 -18.29
C VAL A 179 0.79 13.23 -17.43
N GLY A 180 0.27 12.15 -18.03
CA GLY A 180 -0.32 11.04 -17.28
C GLY A 180 0.69 10.43 -16.29
N PHE A 181 1.90 10.13 -16.74
CA PHE A 181 2.98 9.64 -15.88
C PHE A 181 3.24 10.59 -14.70
N ALA A 182 3.43 11.89 -14.97
CA ALA A 182 3.72 12.88 -13.94
C ALA A 182 2.60 12.99 -12.89
N VAL A 183 1.34 12.97 -13.32
CA VAL A 183 0.18 13.02 -12.40
C VAL A 183 0.16 11.78 -11.50
N PHE A 184 0.30 10.58 -12.08
CA PHE A 184 0.33 9.35 -11.28
C PHE A 184 1.55 9.30 -10.35
N PHE A 185 2.69 9.81 -10.78
CA PHE A 185 3.92 9.84 -10.01
C PHE A 185 3.79 10.75 -8.79
N VAL A 186 3.30 11.97 -8.97
CA VAL A 186 3.03 12.92 -7.88
C VAL A 186 1.97 12.37 -6.92
N LEU A 187 0.87 11.82 -7.43
CA LEU A 187 -0.16 11.18 -6.60
C LEU A 187 0.35 9.93 -5.85
N GLY A 188 1.34 9.25 -6.40
CA GLY A 188 2.07 8.17 -5.73
C GLY A 188 2.94 8.71 -4.59
N PHE A 189 3.72 9.75 -4.88
CA PHE A 189 4.66 10.38 -3.95
C PHE A 189 3.98 11.09 -2.78
N ILE A 190 2.78 11.66 -2.94
CA ILE A 190 2.04 12.25 -1.80
C ILE A 190 1.79 11.21 -0.71
N GLY A 191 1.47 9.97 -1.09
CA GLY A 191 1.31 8.88 -0.12
C GLY A 191 2.63 8.58 0.60
N PHE A 192 3.71 8.46 -0.16
CA PHE A 192 5.05 8.25 0.37
C PHE A 192 5.49 9.35 1.34
N PHE A 193 5.24 10.62 1.02
CA PHE A 193 5.61 11.76 1.86
C PHE A 193 4.83 11.77 3.18
N ILE A 194 3.53 11.47 3.15
CA ILE A 194 2.72 11.37 4.37
C ILE A 194 3.27 10.27 5.27
N ASP A 195 3.55 9.09 4.71
CA ASP A 195 4.08 7.95 5.47
C ASP A 195 5.49 8.23 6.01
N PHE A 196 6.35 8.92 5.24
CA PHE A 196 7.69 9.30 5.69
C PHE A 196 7.66 10.35 6.81
N MET A 197 6.78 11.36 6.71
CA MET A 197 6.66 12.39 7.75
C MET A 197 6.09 11.83 9.05
N LEU A 198 5.08 10.94 8.96
CA LEU A 198 4.43 10.34 10.14
C LEU A 198 5.31 9.29 10.85
N ASN A 199 6.19 8.60 10.12
CA ASN A 199 7.08 7.57 10.69
C ASN A 199 8.51 8.08 10.94
N SER A 200 8.78 9.37 10.74
CA SER A 200 10.06 9.94 11.10
C SER A 200 10.21 9.90 12.64
N PRO A 201 11.28 9.28 13.18
CA PRO A 201 11.46 9.21 14.62
C PRO A 201 11.58 10.63 15.17
N ILE A 202 10.64 11.01 16.04
CA ILE A 202 10.80 12.20 16.87
C ILE A 202 12.11 12.01 17.65
N PRO A 203 13.10 12.92 17.55
CA PRO A 203 14.29 12.83 18.37
C PRO A 203 13.83 12.82 19.83
N SER A 204 14.10 11.74 20.57
CA SER A 204 13.83 11.72 22.00
C SER A 204 14.62 12.86 22.65
N PRO A 205 13.98 13.82 23.34
CA PRO A 205 14.67 14.95 23.94
C PRO A 205 15.43 14.59 25.23
N ILE A 206 15.82 13.33 25.40
CA ILE A 206 16.48 12.84 26.60
C ILE A 206 17.72 12.04 26.19
N GLY A 207 18.82 12.78 26.06
CA GLY A 207 20.19 12.30 26.16
C GLY A 207 20.91 13.17 27.18
#